data_AF-A0A2K4AL12-F1
#
_entry.id   AF-A0A2K4AL12-F1
#
_cell.length_a   1.000
_cell.length_b   1.000
_cell.length_c   1.000
_cell.angle_alpha   90.00
_cell.angle_beta   90.00
_cell.angle_gamma   90.00
#
_symmetry.space_group_name_H-M   'P 1'
#
loop_
_entity.id
_entity.type
_entity.pdbx_description
1 polymer ?
#
loop_
_entity_poly.entity_id
_entity_poly.type
_entity_poly.pdbx_seq_one_letter_code
_entity_poly.pdbx_strand_id
1 'polypeptide(L)'
;MDNNEKEKSKSELLVVTGLSGAGKSLVIQSLEDMGYFCVDNLPPVLLPKFVELMEQGNPSLRKVAIAIDLRGKELFNSLVAVVDKIKSESDVIVDVMFLEANTEKLISRYKETRRAHPLMEQGKRSLIDAINDEREHLSQIRSIANFVIDTTKLSPKELKERIRRYYEDEEFETFTINVTSFGFKHGIQMDADLVFDVRFLPNPYYVVDLRPLTGLDEDVYNYVMKWKETEIFFEKLTDLLDFMIPGYKKEGKSQLVIAIGCTGGQHRSVALAERLGNYLNEVFEYNVYVHHRDAHIESGEKK
;
A
#
# COMPACT_ATOMS: atom_id res chain seq x y z
N MET A 1 21.04 27.52 -34.49
CA MET A 1 21.76 27.27 -33.22
C MET A 1 20.74 26.64 -32.31
N ASP A 2 21.00 25.39 -32.01
CA ASP A 2 20.11 24.45 -31.33
C ASP A 2 19.70 24.93 -29.94
N ASN A 3 18.49 24.60 -29.55
CA ASN A 3 18.16 24.22 -28.17
C ASN A 3 16.90 23.36 -28.22
N ASN A 4 17.09 22.15 -28.74
CA ASN A 4 16.19 21.02 -28.54
C ASN A 4 16.71 20.26 -27.30
N GLU A 5 16.54 20.87 -26.12
CA GLU A 5 16.69 20.13 -24.86
C GLU A 5 15.48 19.21 -24.77
N LYS A 6 15.69 17.96 -25.23
CA LYS A 6 14.78 16.84 -25.01
C LYS A 6 14.43 16.79 -23.53
N GLU A 7 13.17 17.05 -23.18
CA GLU A 7 12.59 16.53 -21.94
C GLU A 7 12.94 15.05 -21.85
N LYS A 8 13.84 14.69 -20.93
CA LYS A 8 14.06 13.30 -20.58
C LYS A 8 12.77 12.81 -19.95
N SER A 9 11.89 12.16 -20.73
CA SER A 9 10.78 11.39 -20.17
C SER A 9 11.41 10.39 -19.19
N LYS A 10 11.15 10.54 -17.89
CA LYS A 10 11.67 9.63 -16.86
C LYS A 10 11.19 8.22 -17.17
N SER A 11 12.04 7.22 -16.92
CA SER A 11 11.65 5.82 -17.07
C SER A 11 10.76 5.43 -15.88
N GLU A 12 9.71 4.68 -16.16
CA GLU A 12 8.69 4.23 -15.20
C GLU A 12 8.80 2.71 -15.03
N LEU A 13 8.96 2.27 -13.78
CA LEU A 13 8.97 0.88 -13.39
C LEU A 13 7.78 0.60 -12.48
N LEU A 14 6.89 -0.29 -12.92
CA LEU A 14 5.81 -0.81 -12.11
C LEU A 14 6.15 -2.22 -11.61
N VAL A 15 6.30 -2.37 -10.30
CA VAL A 15 6.41 -3.68 -9.65
C VAL A 15 5.01 -4.20 -9.34
N VAL A 16 4.59 -5.29 -9.97
CA VAL A 16 3.31 -5.94 -9.74
C VAL A 16 3.51 -7.13 -8.81
N THR A 17 2.89 -7.11 -7.63
CA THR A 17 2.93 -8.21 -6.68
C THR A 17 1.57 -8.39 -5.99
N GLY A 18 1.48 -9.28 -5.01
CA GLY A 18 0.23 -9.59 -4.33
C GLY A 18 0.00 -11.08 -4.13
N LEU A 19 -1.16 -11.39 -3.55
CA LEU A 19 -1.53 -12.77 -3.23
C LEU A 19 -1.63 -13.65 -4.48
N SER A 20 -1.29 -14.91 -4.34
CA SER A 20 -1.36 -15.86 -5.43
C SER A 20 -2.83 -16.16 -5.75
N GLY A 21 -3.21 -15.99 -7.01
CA GLY A 21 -4.61 -16.02 -7.44
C GLY A 21 -5.34 -14.67 -7.39
N ALA A 22 -4.68 -13.59 -6.98
CA ALA A 22 -5.28 -12.25 -6.98
C ALA A 22 -5.40 -11.60 -8.38
N GLY A 23 -4.75 -12.15 -9.41
CA GLY A 23 -4.88 -11.65 -10.78
C GLY A 23 -3.63 -10.99 -11.38
N LYS A 24 -2.44 -11.19 -10.77
CA LYS A 24 -1.15 -10.67 -11.25
C LYS A 24 -0.93 -10.87 -12.75
N SER A 25 -1.12 -12.10 -13.24
CA SER A 25 -0.95 -12.41 -14.67
C SER A 25 -1.91 -11.65 -15.57
N LEU A 26 -3.14 -11.36 -15.12
CA LEU A 26 -4.11 -10.59 -15.89
C LEU A 26 -3.70 -9.13 -15.98
N VAL A 27 -3.17 -8.57 -14.90
CA VAL A 27 -2.63 -7.21 -14.85
C VAL A 27 -1.43 -7.08 -15.78
N ILE A 28 -0.46 -8.00 -15.70
CA ILE A 28 0.71 -8.01 -16.59
C ILE A 28 0.30 -8.07 -18.07
N GLN A 29 -0.64 -8.96 -18.41
CA GLN A 29 -1.15 -9.04 -19.78
C GLN A 29 -1.81 -7.72 -20.22
N SER A 30 -2.54 -7.08 -19.32
CA SER A 30 -3.21 -5.81 -19.64
C SER A 30 -2.21 -4.68 -19.81
N LEU A 31 -1.15 -4.63 -19.01
CA LEU A 31 -0.06 -3.66 -19.16
C LEU A 31 0.73 -3.88 -20.46
N GLU A 32 0.94 -5.13 -20.86
CA GLU A 32 1.55 -5.47 -22.15
C GLU A 32 0.69 -4.97 -23.32
N ASP A 33 -0.64 -5.17 -23.26
CA ASP A 33 -1.60 -4.62 -24.23
C ASP A 33 -1.53 -3.07 -24.30
N MET A 34 -1.09 -2.41 -23.23
CA MET A 34 -0.92 -0.96 -23.10
C MET A 34 0.50 -0.47 -23.44
N GLY A 35 1.38 -1.35 -23.90
CA GLY A 35 2.72 -1.00 -24.38
C GLY A 35 3.82 -0.96 -23.32
N TYR A 36 3.57 -1.51 -22.12
CA TYR A 36 4.64 -1.75 -21.14
C TYR A 36 5.53 -2.92 -21.59
N PHE A 37 6.82 -2.82 -21.32
CA PHE A 37 7.73 -3.96 -21.38
C PHE A 37 7.51 -4.83 -20.13
N CYS A 38 6.84 -5.95 -20.31
CA CYS A 38 6.44 -6.83 -19.22
C CYS A 38 7.44 -7.97 -18.97
N VAL A 39 7.83 -8.18 -17.72
CA VAL A 39 8.61 -9.33 -17.27
C VAL A 39 7.82 -10.06 -16.19
N ASP A 40 7.51 -11.33 -16.41
CA ASP A 40 6.83 -12.16 -15.42
C ASP A 40 7.83 -12.98 -14.58
N ASN A 41 7.51 -13.15 -13.31
CA ASN A 41 8.25 -13.97 -12.34
C ASN A 41 9.75 -13.60 -12.23
N LEU A 42 10.07 -12.31 -12.16
CA LEU A 42 11.45 -11.86 -11.94
C LEU A 42 11.83 -12.00 -10.45
N PRO A 43 12.96 -12.64 -10.12
CA PRO A 43 13.48 -12.65 -8.76
C PRO A 43 13.79 -11.23 -8.24
N PRO A 44 13.42 -10.87 -6.99
CA PRO A 44 13.71 -9.55 -6.40
C PRO A 44 15.16 -9.09 -6.53
N VAL A 45 16.10 -10.03 -6.39
CA VAL A 45 17.56 -9.76 -6.45
C VAL A 45 18.05 -9.26 -7.82
N LEU A 46 17.27 -9.48 -8.88
CA LEU A 46 17.61 -9.01 -10.23
C LEU A 46 17.03 -7.62 -10.53
N LEU A 47 16.14 -7.10 -9.68
CA LEU A 47 15.50 -5.81 -9.90
C LEU A 47 16.50 -4.65 -10.03
N PRO A 48 17.55 -4.52 -9.19
CA PRO A 48 18.54 -3.44 -9.34
C PRO A 48 19.28 -3.51 -10.68
N LYS A 49 19.64 -4.72 -11.13
CA LYS A 49 20.32 -4.94 -12.41
C LYS A 49 19.43 -4.54 -13.59
N PHE A 50 18.13 -4.72 -13.44
CA PHE A 50 17.16 -4.32 -14.45
C PHE A 50 17.01 -2.81 -14.53
N VAL A 51 16.98 -2.13 -13.38
CA VAL A 51 16.95 -0.66 -13.29
C VAL A 51 18.20 -0.05 -13.94
N GLU A 52 19.40 -0.60 -13.68
CA GLU A 52 20.63 -0.17 -14.35
C GLU A 52 20.49 -0.20 -15.89
N LEU A 53 19.77 -1.18 -16.45
CA LEU A 53 19.52 -1.26 -17.90
C LEU A 53 18.49 -0.23 -18.38
N MET A 54 17.50 0.12 -17.56
CA MET A 54 16.53 1.18 -17.86
C MET A 54 17.23 2.55 -17.90
N GLU A 55 18.18 2.80 -16.99
CA GLU A 55 18.94 4.05 -16.92
C GLU A 55 19.90 4.25 -18.09
N GLN A 56 20.34 3.17 -18.74
CA GLN A 56 21.15 3.23 -19.97
C GLN A 56 20.38 3.83 -21.17
N GLY A 57 19.10 4.17 -21.00
CA GLY A 57 18.35 4.99 -21.94
C GLY A 57 17.81 4.23 -23.15
N ASN A 58 17.61 2.92 -23.02
CA ASN A 58 16.97 2.13 -24.07
C ASN A 58 15.51 2.59 -24.26
N PRO A 59 15.11 3.09 -25.45
CA PRO A 59 13.75 3.59 -25.68
C PRO A 59 12.65 2.54 -25.41
N SER A 60 12.95 1.25 -25.59
CA SER A 60 12.00 0.15 -25.33
C SER A 60 11.81 -0.15 -23.84
N LEU A 61 12.61 0.44 -22.96
CA LEU A 61 12.56 0.24 -21.50
C LEU A 61 12.10 1.50 -20.76
N ARG A 62 11.35 2.38 -21.44
CA ARG A 62 10.77 3.58 -20.81
C ARG A 62 9.63 3.27 -19.86
N LYS A 63 8.78 2.29 -20.21
CA LYS A 63 7.67 1.82 -19.38
C LYS A 63 7.84 0.32 -19.17
N VAL A 64 8.10 -0.09 -17.94
CA VAL A 64 8.41 -1.47 -17.60
C VAL A 64 7.47 -1.95 -16.51
N ALA A 65 6.91 -3.14 -16.66
CA ALA A 65 6.11 -3.79 -15.63
C ALA A 65 6.75 -5.13 -15.25
N ILE A 66 7.04 -5.33 -13.98
CA ILE A 66 7.71 -6.54 -13.48
C ILE A 66 6.81 -7.22 -12.46
N ALA A 67 6.34 -8.42 -12.80
CA ALA A 67 5.65 -9.26 -11.82
C ALA A 67 6.65 -10.00 -10.95
N ILE A 68 6.49 -9.84 -9.63
CA ILE A 68 7.30 -10.52 -8.62
C ILE A 68 6.38 -11.41 -7.77
N ASP A 69 6.65 -12.71 -7.81
CA ASP A 69 5.89 -13.75 -7.10
C ASP A 69 6.69 -14.29 -5.90
N LEU A 70 5.98 -14.83 -4.90
CA LEU A 70 6.56 -15.35 -3.66
C LEU A 70 7.30 -16.70 -3.81
N ARG A 71 7.63 -17.12 -5.04
CA ARG A 71 8.20 -18.44 -5.37
C ARG A 71 9.61 -18.71 -4.83
N GLY A 72 10.11 -17.86 -3.94
CA GLY A 72 11.31 -18.08 -3.13
C GLY A 72 11.23 -17.21 -1.89
N LYS A 73 10.48 -17.66 -0.87
CA LYS A 73 10.19 -16.96 0.39
C LYS A 73 11.34 -16.08 0.92
N GLU A 74 12.57 -16.59 0.92
CA GLU A 74 13.74 -15.85 1.42
C GLU A 74 14.13 -14.63 0.58
N LEU A 75 13.90 -14.67 -0.74
CA LEU A 75 14.22 -13.57 -1.64
C LEU A 75 13.24 -12.41 -1.49
N PHE A 76 12.01 -12.67 -1.04
CA PHE A 76 10.96 -11.65 -0.96
C PHE A 76 11.15 -10.67 0.20
N ASN A 77 11.74 -11.12 1.31
CA ASN A 77 12.11 -10.25 2.44
C ASN A 77 13.07 -9.12 2.02
N SER A 78 13.83 -9.32 0.94
CA SER A 78 14.73 -8.29 0.39
C SER A 78 14.02 -7.26 -0.50
N LEU A 79 12.79 -7.53 -0.95
CA LEU A 79 12.16 -6.72 -1.98
C LEU A 79 11.84 -5.30 -1.51
N VAL A 80 11.39 -5.13 -0.26
CA VAL A 80 11.16 -3.81 0.33
C VAL A 80 12.45 -2.98 0.32
N ALA A 81 13.54 -3.54 0.86
CA ALA A 81 14.84 -2.88 0.89
C ALA A 81 15.38 -2.58 -0.52
N VAL A 82 15.13 -3.46 -1.48
CA VAL A 82 15.50 -3.26 -2.89
C VAL A 82 14.71 -2.12 -3.52
N VAL A 83 13.39 -2.06 -3.31
CA VAL A 83 12.53 -0.97 -3.82
C VAL A 83 12.94 0.36 -3.20
N ASP A 84 13.17 0.42 -1.88
CA ASP A 84 13.61 1.63 -1.18
C ASP A 84 14.98 2.11 -1.68
N LYS A 85 15.91 1.19 -1.91
CA LYS A 85 17.21 1.49 -2.49
C LYS A 85 17.07 2.09 -3.90
N ILE A 86 16.23 1.50 -4.74
CA ILE A 86 16.01 2.02 -6.10
C ILE A 86 15.38 3.41 -6.04
N LYS A 87 14.35 3.61 -5.20
CA LYS A 87 13.69 4.92 -5.03
C LYS A 87 14.64 6.02 -4.55
N SER A 88 15.70 5.67 -3.81
CA SER A 88 16.67 6.63 -3.27
C SER A 88 17.89 6.87 -4.15
N GLU A 89 18.31 5.88 -4.95
CA GLU A 89 19.57 5.91 -5.71
C GLU A 89 19.39 6.10 -7.23
N SER A 90 18.19 5.91 -7.78
CA SER A 90 17.91 5.95 -9.22
C SER A 90 17.01 7.10 -9.63
N ASP A 91 17.13 7.53 -10.89
CA ASP A 91 16.22 8.52 -11.50
C ASP A 91 14.91 7.88 -12.03
N VAL A 92 14.75 6.57 -11.85
CA VAL A 92 13.59 5.79 -12.31
C VAL A 92 12.43 5.95 -11.32
N ILE A 93 11.25 6.28 -11.84
CA ILE A 93 10.03 6.33 -11.03
C ILE A 93 9.59 4.89 -10.78
N VAL A 94 9.57 4.47 -9.51
CA VAL A 94 9.17 3.12 -9.12
C VAL A 94 7.85 3.15 -8.37
N ASP A 95 6.86 2.48 -8.93
CA ASP A 95 5.58 2.24 -8.27
C ASP A 95 5.37 0.75 -8.00
N VAL A 96 4.70 0.45 -6.91
CA VAL A 96 4.36 -0.91 -6.47
C VAL A 96 2.84 -1.07 -6.49
N MET A 97 2.35 -2.02 -7.29
CA MET A 97 0.96 -2.44 -7.33
C MET A 97 0.80 -3.79 -6.61
N PHE A 98 -0.05 -3.79 -5.59
CA PHE A 98 -0.38 -4.95 -4.78
C PHE A 98 -1.80 -5.43 -5.08
N LEU A 99 -1.93 -6.69 -5.49
CA LEU A 99 -3.21 -7.32 -5.77
C LEU A 99 -3.63 -8.24 -4.62
N GLU A 100 -4.85 -8.06 -4.11
CA GLU A 100 -5.40 -8.92 -3.07
C GLU A 100 -6.80 -9.43 -3.40
N ALA A 101 -7.23 -10.44 -2.67
CA ALA A 101 -8.61 -10.90 -2.62
C ALA A 101 -8.86 -11.62 -1.29
N ASN A 102 -10.14 -11.75 -0.91
CA ASN A 102 -10.51 -12.52 0.26
C ASN A 102 -10.18 -14.02 0.08
N THR A 103 -9.98 -14.71 1.20
CA THR A 103 -9.54 -16.11 1.21
C THR A 103 -10.50 -17.02 0.45
N GLU A 104 -11.81 -16.83 0.60
CA GLU A 104 -12.84 -17.60 -0.10
C GLU A 104 -12.72 -17.48 -1.63
N LYS A 105 -12.51 -16.26 -2.13
CA LYS A 105 -12.38 -16.01 -3.56
C LYS A 105 -11.08 -16.61 -4.12
N LEU A 106 -9.97 -16.48 -3.40
CA LEU A 106 -8.70 -17.10 -3.79
C LEU A 106 -8.85 -18.63 -3.87
N ILE A 107 -9.49 -19.25 -2.89
CA ILE A 107 -9.78 -20.69 -2.90
C ILE A 107 -10.64 -21.08 -4.11
N SER A 108 -11.69 -20.31 -4.41
CA SER A 108 -12.52 -20.55 -5.61
C SER A 108 -11.69 -20.53 -6.88
N ARG A 109 -10.84 -19.50 -7.05
CA ARG A 109 -9.98 -19.34 -8.24
C ARG A 109 -8.97 -20.48 -8.38
N TYR A 110 -8.41 -20.98 -7.27
CA TYR A 110 -7.53 -22.15 -7.30
C TYR A 110 -8.25 -23.43 -7.71
N LYS A 111 -9.48 -23.62 -7.23
CA LYS A 111 -10.33 -24.76 -7.64
C LYS A 111 -10.70 -24.68 -9.13
N GLU A 112 -10.99 -23.49 -9.63
CA GLU A 112 -11.33 -23.25 -11.05
C GLU A 112 -10.12 -23.48 -11.97
N THR A 113 -8.96 -22.95 -11.61
CA THR A 113 -7.74 -23.03 -12.45
C THR A 113 -6.99 -24.36 -12.33
N ARG A 114 -7.32 -25.19 -11.33
CA ARG A 114 -6.63 -26.45 -10.96
C ARG A 114 -5.10 -26.31 -10.81
N ARG A 115 -4.61 -25.08 -10.57
CA ARG A 115 -3.17 -24.83 -10.36
C ARG A 115 -2.79 -25.16 -8.92
N ALA A 116 -1.58 -25.68 -8.73
CA ALA A 116 -1.00 -25.84 -7.40
C ALA A 116 -0.62 -24.47 -6.81
N HIS A 117 -0.81 -24.29 -5.51
CA HIS A 117 -0.38 -23.08 -4.82
C HIS A 117 1.15 -23.04 -4.72
N PRO A 118 1.83 -21.91 -4.99
CA PRO A 118 3.29 -21.80 -4.99
C PRO A 118 3.99 -22.27 -3.71
N LEU A 119 3.33 -22.09 -2.55
CA LEU A 119 3.85 -22.45 -1.23
C LEU A 119 3.40 -23.84 -0.71
N MET A 120 2.68 -24.62 -1.52
CA MET A 120 2.33 -26.00 -1.12
C MET A 120 3.54 -26.92 -1.32
N GLU A 121 4.33 -27.10 -0.27
CA GLU A 121 5.17 -28.30 -0.15
C GLU A 121 4.27 -29.54 -0.16
N GLN A 122 4.63 -30.55 -0.97
CA GLN A 122 3.88 -31.78 -1.20
C GLN A 122 3.12 -32.28 0.06
N GLY A 123 1.82 -31.98 0.12
CA GLY A 123 0.86 -32.59 1.05
C GLY A 123 0.89 -32.18 2.52
N LYS A 124 1.68 -31.18 2.95
CA LYS A 124 1.83 -30.87 4.39
C LYS A 124 1.01 -29.68 4.93
N ARG A 125 0.40 -28.84 4.09
CA ARG A 125 -0.35 -27.64 4.53
C ARG A 125 -1.68 -27.50 3.78
N SER A 126 -2.70 -26.98 4.47
CA SER A 126 -3.97 -26.65 3.81
C SER A 126 -3.79 -25.42 2.92
N LEU A 127 -4.63 -25.29 1.89
CA LEU A 127 -4.63 -24.10 1.02
C LEU A 127 -4.91 -22.81 1.81
N ILE A 128 -5.73 -22.89 2.86
CA ILE A 128 -6.04 -21.77 3.75
C ILE A 128 -4.78 -21.31 4.49
N ASP A 129 -4.04 -22.26 5.07
CA ASP A 129 -2.80 -21.94 5.80
C ASP A 129 -1.77 -21.30 4.87
N ALA A 130 -1.67 -21.80 3.63
CA ALA A 130 -0.75 -21.23 2.62
C ALA A 130 -1.11 -19.80 2.24
N ILE A 131 -2.40 -19.47 2.10
CA ILE A 131 -2.88 -18.09 1.81
C ILE A 131 -2.63 -17.16 3.00
N ASN A 132 -2.86 -17.64 4.23
CA ASN A 132 -2.62 -16.83 5.42
C ASN A 132 -1.13 -16.55 5.63
N ASP A 133 -0.28 -17.57 5.45
CA ASP A 133 1.19 -17.44 5.47
C ASP A 133 1.64 -16.43 4.39
N GLU A 134 1.06 -16.48 3.19
CA GLU A 134 1.32 -15.51 2.12
C GLU A 134 0.96 -14.08 2.54
N ARG A 135 -0.21 -13.86 3.16
CA ARG A 135 -0.64 -12.54 3.65
C ARG A 135 0.32 -11.95 4.67
N GLU A 136 0.80 -12.77 5.61
CA GLU A 136 1.73 -12.33 6.63
C GLU A 136 3.06 -11.87 6.01
N HIS A 137 3.63 -12.67 5.10
CA HIS A 137 4.88 -12.35 4.42
C HIS A 137 4.76 -11.14 3.48
N LEU A 138 3.59 -10.95 2.86
CA LEU A 138 3.32 -9.83 1.98
C LEU A 138 2.89 -8.55 2.69
N SER A 139 2.65 -8.58 4.00
CA SER A 139 2.17 -7.41 4.75
C SER A 139 3.10 -6.21 4.61
N GLN A 140 4.41 -6.43 4.64
CA GLN A 140 5.43 -5.38 4.52
C GLN A 140 5.48 -4.77 3.11
N ILE A 141 5.28 -5.58 2.06
CA ILE A 141 5.26 -5.00 0.71
C ILE A 141 3.94 -4.30 0.43
N ARG A 142 2.84 -4.81 1.00
CA ARG A 142 1.54 -4.18 0.93
C ARG A 142 1.56 -2.79 1.56
N SER A 143 2.33 -2.58 2.64
CA SER A 143 2.41 -1.26 3.28
C SER A 143 3.16 -0.21 2.46
N ILE A 144 4.10 -0.62 1.61
CA ILE A 144 4.82 0.29 0.70
C ILE A 144 4.20 0.34 -0.71
N ALA A 145 3.07 -0.35 -0.92
CA ALA A 145 2.42 -0.40 -2.20
C ALA A 145 1.78 0.96 -2.50
N ASN A 146 2.15 1.55 -3.64
CA ASN A 146 1.51 2.76 -4.16
C ASN A 146 0.04 2.49 -4.50
N PHE A 147 -0.29 1.26 -4.94
CA PHE A 147 -1.63 0.86 -5.31
C PHE A 147 -2.01 -0.48 -4.69
N VAL A 148 -3.14 -0.54 -3.98
CA VAL A 148 -3.72 -1.80 -3.50
C VAL A 148 -5.06 -2.03 -4.20
N ILE A 149 -5.17 -3.14 -4.93
CA ILE A 149 -6.39 -3.49 -5.67
C ILE A 149 -6.99 -4.77 -5.08
N ASP A 150 -8.13 -4.62 -4.41
CA ASP A 150 -8.97 -5.76 -4.02
C ASP A 150 -9.76 -6.28 -5.22
N THR A 151 -9.44 -7.50 -5.63
CA THR A 151 -10.04 -8.20 -6.77
C THR A 151 -11.16 -9.14 -6.36
N THR A 152 -11.58 -9.16 -5.09
CA THR A 152 -12.58 -10.10 -4.54
C THR A 152 -13.86 -10.14 -5.37
N LYS A 153 -14.39 -8.95 -5.70
CA LYS A 153 -15.67 -8.78 -6.42
C LYS A 153 -15.48 -8.50 -7.92
N LEU A 154 -14.23 -8.40 -8.39
CA LEU A 154 -13.95 -8.03 -9.76
C LEU A 154 -13.94 -9.26 -10.68
N SER A 155 -14.66 -9.16 -11.78
CA SER A 155 -14.48 -10.01 -12.95
C SER A 155 -13.16 -9.68 -13.68
N PRO A 156 -12.64 -10.60 -14.51
CA PRO A 156 -11.46 -10.31 -15.32
C PRO A 156 -11.61 -9.06 -16.19
N LYS A 157 -12.80 -8.85 -16.78
CA LYS A 157 -13.08 -7.69 -17.63
C LYS A 157 -13.03 -6.39 -16.82
N GLU A 158 -13.64 -6.36 -15.63
CA GLU A 158 -13.60 -5.20 -14.74
C GLU A 158 -12.20 -4.91 -14.23
N LEU A 159 -11.39 -5.93 -13.94
CA LEU A 159 -9.99 -5.72 -13.57
C LEU A 159 -9.20 -5.10 -14.72
N LYS A 160 -9.33 -5.62 -15.95
CA LYS A 160 -8.67 -5.03 -17.14
C LYS A 160 -9.09 -3.57 -17.34
N GLU A 161 -10.38 -3.30 -17.29
CA GLU A 161 -10.93 -1.95 -17.44
C GLU A 161 -10.42 -1.01 -16.35
N ARG A 162 -10.33 -1.50 -15.11
CA ARG A 162 -9.79 -0.73 -13.99
C ARG A 162 -8.31 -0.39 -14.20
N ILE A 163 -7.48 -1.36 -14.61
CA ILE A 163 -6.07 -1.11 -14.97
C ILE A 163 -5.97 -0.12 -16.13
N ARG A 164 -6.82 -0.27 -17.16
CA ARG A 164 -6.85 0.62 -18.31
C ARG A 164 -7.13 2.07 -17.91
N ARG A 165 -8.17 2.31 -17.09
CA ARG A 165 -8.49 3.65 -16.58
C ARG A 165 -7.34 4.27 -15.79
N TYR A 166 -6.66 3.48 -14.96
CA TYR A 166 -5.50 3.97 -14.20
C TYR A 166 -4.38 4.54 -15.08
N TYR A 167 -4.23 4.08 -16.32
CA TYR A 167 -3.08 4.43 -17.17
C TYR A 167 -3.45 5.12 -18.51
N GLU A 168 -4.72 5.11 -18.93
CA GLU A 168 -5.18 5.82 -20.14
C GLU A 168 -5.82 7.18 -19.84
N ASP A 169 -6.37 7.41 -18.64
CA ASP A 169 -6.79 8.76 -18.27
C ASP A 169 -5.54 9.57 -17.92
N GLU A 170 -5.19 10.56 -18.76
CA GLU A 170 -4.20 11.59 -18.42
C GLU A 170 -4.58 12.37 -17.13
N GLU A 171 -5.85 12.26 -16.70
CA GLU A 171 -6.40 12.79 -15.46
C GLU A 171 -6.43 11.78 -14.28
N PHE A 172 -5.99 10.52 -14.45
CA PHE A 172 -5.92 9.59 -13.32
C PHE A 172 -4.76 10.00 -12.41
N GLU A 173 -5.10 10.75 -11.37
CA GLU A 173 -4.10 11.34 -10.49
C GLU A 173 -3.31 10.25 -9.76
N THR A 174 -2.02 10.16 -10.10
CA THR A 174 -1.07 9.24 -9.48
C THR A 174 -0.79 9.58 -8.02
N PHE A 175 -1.19 10.77 -7.57
CA PHE A 175 -1.03 11.23 -6.20
C PHE A 175 -2.01 10.53 -5.26
N THR A 176 -1.47 9.72 -4.35
CA THR A 176 -2.24 9.02 -3.33
C THR A 176 -1.93 9.54 -1.94
N ILE A 177 -2.91 9.48 -1.03
CA ILE A 177 -2.71 9.79 0.39
C ILE A 177 -2.84 8.51 1.21
N ASN A 178 -1.83 8.20 2.00
CA ASN A 178 -1.82 7.05 2.89
C ASN A 178 -1.83 7.52 4.33
N VAL A 179 -2.95 7.30 5.02
CA VAL A 179 -3.09 7.57 6.45
C VAL A 179 -2.78 6.30 7.22
N THR A 180 -1.77 6.34 8.08
CA THR A 180 -1.32 5.18 8.85
C THR A 180 -1.35 5.48 10.34
N SER A 181 -1.80 4.52 11.14
CA SER A 181 -1.72 4.61 12.60
C SER A 181 -0.65 3.68 13.16
N PHE A 182 0.08 4.15 14.17
CA PHE A 182 1.16 3.39 14.78
C PHE A 182 1.35 3.69 16.27
N GLY A 183 2.14 2.84 16.93
CA GLY A 183 2.57 2.95 18.31
C GLY A 183 4.04 3.34 18.41
N PHE A 184 4.35 4.44 19.10
CA PHE A 184 5.72 4.91 19.32
C PHE A 184 6.62 3.86 19.99
N LYS A 185 6.06 2.98 20.82
CA LYS A 185 6.82 1.88 21.44
C LYS A 185 7.34 0.86 20.42
N HIS A 186 6.75 0.81 19.23
CA HIS A 186 7.15 -0.06 18.12
C HIS A 186 8.01 0.68 17.07
N GLY A 187 8.43 1.92 17.37
CA GLY A 187 9.20 2.76 16.46
C GLY A 187 8.34 3.61 15.54
N ILE A 188 8.91 4.70 15.03
CA ILE A 188 8.24 5.56 14.03
C ILE A 188 8.23 4.83 12.69
N GLN A 189 7.17 5.01 11.91
CA GLN A 189 7.11 4.49 10.55
C GLN A 189 8.12 5.26 9.66
N MET A 190 9.10 4.53 9.09
CA MET A 190 10.28 5.13 8.46
C MET A 190 9.96 5.88 7.14
N ASP A 191 8.92 5.44 6.43
CA ASP A 191 8.45 6.02 5.17
C ASP A 191 7.38 7.12 5.37
N ALA A 192 7.12 7.54 6.62
CA ALA A 192 6.15 8.61 6.89
C ALA A 192 6.71 9.99 6.52
N ASP A 193 5.99 10.72 5.66
CA ASP A 193 6.30 12.12 5.33
C ASP A 193 5.92 13.07 6.46
N LEU A 194 4.75 12.83 7.06
CA LEU A 194 4.19 13.60 8.17
C LEU A 194 3.93 12.68 9.36
N VAL A 195 4.34 13.09 10.56
CA VAL A 195 4.12 12.34 11.79
C VAL A 195 3.47 13.23 12.85
N PHE A 196 2.31 12.82 13.34
CA PHE A 196 1.56 13.54 14.37
C PHE A 196 1.43 12.72 15.66
N ASP A 197 1.95 13.26 16.76
CA ASP A 197 1.89 12.64 18.08
C ASP A 197 0.58 13.00 18.81
N VAL A 198 -0.26 12.00 19.07
CA VAL A 198 -1.55 12.16 19.76
C VAL A 198 -1.54 11.58 21.18
N ARG A 199 -0.36 11.31 21.76
CA ARG A 199 -0.23 10.78 23.12
C ARG A 199 -0.75 11.71 24.21
N PHE A 200 -0.90 12.99 23.93
CA PHE A 200 -1.44 13.99 24.85
C PHE A 200 -2.96 13.91 25.02
N LEU A 201 -3.69 13.27 24.10
CA LEU A 201 -5.15 13.16 24.17
C LEU A 201 -5.62 12.18 25.25
N PRO A 202 -6.84 12.33 25.78
CA PRO A 202 -7.40 11.44 26.80
C PRO A 202 -7.30 9.95 26.42
N ASN A 203 -6.76 9.15 27.33
CA ASN A 203 -6.33 7.78 27.02
C ASN A 203 -7.44 6.74 27.34
N PRO A 204 -8.00 6.05 26.33
CA PRO A 204 -9.04 5.03 26.52
C PRO A 204 -8.57 3.85 27.38
N TYR A 205 -7.26 3.62 27.46
CA TYR A 205 -6.67 2.53 28.26
C TYR A 205 -7.06 2.57 29.74
N TYR A 206 -7.39 3.73 30.31
CA TYR A 206 -7.81 3.79 31.72
C TYR A 206 -9.23 3.26 31.96
N VAL A 207 -10.04 3.13 30.91
CA VAL A 207 -11.37 2.51 30.97
C VAL A 207 -11.21 1.01 30.74
N VAL A 208 -11.48 0.20 31.76
CA VAL A 208 -11.23 -1.25 31.76
C VAL A 208 -11.88 -1.94 30.57
N ASP A 209 -13.14 -1.58 30.26
CA ASP A 209 -13.91 -2.20 29.18
C ASP A 209 -13.39 -1.86 27.77
N LEU A 210 -12.68 -0.73 27.63
CA LEU A 210 -12.11 -0.28 26.34
C LEU A 210 -10.70 -0.83 26.07
N ARG A 211 -10.00 -1.33 27.10
CA ARG A 211 -8.63 -1.85 26.96
C ARG A 211 -8.46 -2.92 25.87
N PRO A 212 -9.33 -3.96 25.79
CA PRO A 212 -9.13 -5.01 24.79
C PRO A 212 -9.54 -4.58 23.38
N LEU A 213 -10.32 -3.51 23.25
CA LEU A 213 -10.84 -3.00 21.99
C LEU A 213 -9.79 -2.18 21.24
N THR A 214 -10.07 -1.86 19.99
CA THR A 214 -9.23 -1.03 19.11
C THR A 214 -9.97 0.25 18.73
N GLY A 215 -9.28 1.23 18.14
CA GLY A 215 -9.94 2.44 17.63
C GLY A 215 -10.91 2.20 16.46
N LEU A 216 -10.98 0.99 15.92
CA LEU A 216 -11.97 0.55 14.94
C LEU A 216 -13.32 0.18 15.60
N ASP A 217 -13.31 -0.14 16.90
CA ASP A 217 -14.51 -0.49 17.63
C ASP A 217 -15.24 0.81 18.06
N GLU A 218 -16.55 0.85 17.84
CA GLU A 218 -17.38 2.05 18.00
C GLU A 218 -17.27 2.69 19.40
N ASP A 219 -17.18 1.86 20.45
CA ASP A 219 -17.04 2.34 21.83
C ASP A 219 -15.75 3.14 22.05
N VAL A 220 -14.63 2.68 21.46
CA VAL A 220 -13.34 3.37 21.56
C VAL A 220 -13.36 4.62 20.71
N TYR A 221 -13.90 4.53 19.48
CA TYR A 221 -14.03 5.68 18.58
C TYR A 221 -14.82 6.80 19.26
N ASN A 222 -16.02 6.49 19.78
CA ASN A 222 -16.88 7.43 20.49
C ASN A 222 -16.20 8.00 21.74
N TYR A 223 -15.45 7.16 22.49
CA TYR A 223 -14.66 7.67 23.61
C TYR A 223 -13.60 8.67 23.17
N VAL A 224 -12.90 8.45 22.05
CA VAL A 224 -11.85 9.36 21.58
C VAL A 224 -12.45 10.67 21.07
N MET A 225 -13.56 10.62 20.33
CA MET A 225 -14.18 11.78 19.70
C MET A 225 -15.01 12.66 20.64
N LYS A 226 -15.48 12.15 21.78
CA LYS A 226 -16.30 12.98 22.71
C LYS A 226 -15.54 14.13 23.38
N TRP A 227 -14.21 14.15 23.31
CA TRP A 227 -13.39 15.13 24.03
C TRP A 227 -13.16 16.39 23.20
N LYS A 228 -13.31 17.55 23.84
CA LYS A 228 -13.13 18.86 23.19
C LYS A 228 -11.72 19.03 22.65
N GLU A 229 -10.72 18.51 23.34
CA GLU A 229 -9.31 18.57 22.93
C GLU A 229 -9.06 17.77 21.66
N THR A 230 -9.76 16.64 21.47
CA THR A 230 -9.68 15.84 20.25
C THR A 230 -10.25 16.62 19.07
N GLU A 231 -11.42 17.24 19.23
CA GLU A 231 -12.04 18.05 18.17
C GLU A 231 -11.16 19.25 17.78
N ILE A 232 -10.64 19.99 18.76
CA ILE A 232 -9.75 21.14 18.50
C ILE A 232 -8.47 20.69 17.79
N PHE A 233 -7.89 19.56 18.20
CA PHE A 233 -6.72 19.01 17.51
C PHE A 233 -7.06 18.63 16.07
N PHE A 234 -8.18 17.94 15.86
CA PHE A 234 -8.61 17.48 14.55
C PHE A 234 -8.83 18.65 13.59
N GLU A 235 -9.56 19.70 14.02
CA GLU A 235 -9.77 20.92 13.22
C GLU A 235 -8.45 21.58 12.81
N LYS A 236 -7.48 21.68 13.73
CA LYS A 236 -6.16 22.27 13.42
C LYS A 236 -5.34 21.41 12.49
N LEU A 237 -5.42 20.09 12.66
CA LEU A 237 -4.73 19.14 11.82
C LEU A 237 -5.25 19.20 10.39
N THR A 238 -6.57 19.19 10.22
CA THR A 238 -7.20 19.25 8.90
C THR A 238 -6.95 20.58 8.21
N ASP A 239 -7.05 21.72 8.91
CA ASP A 239 -6.70 23.04 8.36
C ASP A 239 -5.25 23.10 7.83
N LEU A 240 -4.31 22.52 8.59
CA LEU A 240 -2.92 22.42 8.16
C LEU A 240 -2.75 21.50 6.94
N LEU A 241 -3.42 20.35 6.93
CA LEU A 241 -3.34 19.38 5.84
C LEU A 241 -3.98 19.93 4.55
N ASP A 242 -5.09 20.66 4.67
CA ASP A 242 -5.76 21.34 3.55
C ASP A 242 -4.81 22.29 2.82
N PHE A 243 -3.96 22.98 3.59
CA PHE A 243 -2.91 23.83 3.05
C PHE A 243 -1.73 23.04 2.44
N MET A 244 -1.27 21.98 3.11
CA MET A 244 -0.04 21.27 2.75
C MET A 244 -0.20 20.29 1.58
N ILE A 245 -1.33 19.56 1.52
CA ILE A 245 -1.54 18.47 0.56
C ILE A 245 -1.41 18.96 -0.90
N PRO A 246 -2.04 20.08 -1.33
CA PRO A 246 -1.84 20.63 -2.66
C PRO A 246 -0.38 21.01 -2.95
N GLY A 247 0.34 21.44 -1.91
CA GLY A 247 1.77 21.74 -1.97
C GLY A 247 2.61 20.51 -2.32
N TYR A 248 2.38 19.38 -1.63
CA TYR A 248 3.08 18.11 -1.92
C TYR A 248 2.80 17.58 -3.32
N LYS A 249 1.55 17.68 -3.78
CA LYS A 249 1.21 17.31 -5.16
C LYS A 249 1.96 18.18 -6.17
N LYS A 250 2.00 19.50 -5.94
CA LYS A 250 2.72 20.45 -6.81
C LYS A 250 4.24 20.23 -6.82
N GLU A 251 4.81 19.78 -5.70
CA GLU A 251 6.22 19.37 -5.60
C GLU A 251 6.54 18.14 -6.46
N GLY A 252 5.52 17.39 -6.89
CA GLY A 252 5.66 16.22 -7.75
C GLY A 252 5.77 14.91 -7.00
N LYS A 253 5.34 14.85 -5.72
CA LYS A 253 5.20 13.57 -5.01
C LYS A 253 4.11 12.73 -5.66
N SER A 254 4.35 11.43 -5.79
CA SER A 254 3.32 10.44 -6.18
C SER A 254 2.54 9.91 -4.98
N GLN A 255 3.04 10.10 -3.77
CA GLN A 255 2.39 9.61 -2.55
C GLN A 255 2.70 10.56 -1.39
N LEU A 256 1.72 10.74 -0.51
CA LEU A 256 1.88 11.39 0.79
C LEU A 256 1.51 10.40 1.91
N VAL A 257 2.46 10.09 2.79
CA VAL A 257 2.24 9.21 3.95
C VAL A 257 2.08 10.04 5.22
N ILE A 258 0.88 10.00 5.80
CA ILE A 258 0.50 10.72 7.03
C ILE A 258 0.36 9.72 8.18
N ALA A 259 1.28 9.76 9.13
CA ALA A 259 1.32 8.85 10.26
C ALA A 259 0.79 9.49 11.56
N ILE A 260 -0.20 8.85 12.18
CA ILE A 260 -0.74 9.23 13.48
C ILE A 260 -0.22 8.26 14.55
N GLY A 261 0.51 8.79 15.53
CA GLY A 261 1.20 8.00 16.55
C GLY A 261 0.57 8.14 17.94
N CYS A 262 0.26 7.01 18.60
CA CYS A 262 0.02 6.98 20.05
C CYS A 262 1.03 6.06 20.74
N THR A 263 0.90 5.79 22.05
CA THR A 263 1.90 4.96 22.74
C THR A 263 1.91 3.52 22.18
N GLY A 264 0.74 2.89 22.12
CA GLY A 264 0.61 1.48 21.77
C GLY A 264 0.11 1.20 20.35
N GLY A 265 -0.38 2.22 19.64
CA GLY A 265 -0.88 2.06 18.27
C GLY A 265 -2.26 1.39 18.15
N GLN A 266 -2.99 1.22 19.26
CA GLN A 266 -4.24 0.44 19.31
C GLN A 266 -5.52 1.29 19.34
N HIS A 267 -5.55 2.39 20.10
CA HIS A 267 -6.78 3.15 20.38
C HIS A 267 -6.83 4.51 19.66
N ARG A 268 -6.18 5.52 20.25
CA ARG A 268 -6.26 6.94 19.82
C ARG A 268 -5.81 7.15 18.39
N SER A 269 -4.65 6.58 18.03
CA SER A 269 -4.08 6.72 16.69
C SER A 269 -4.95 6.06 15.63
N VAL A 270 -5.53 4.90 15.93
CA VAL A 270 -6.41 4.16 15.03
C VAL A 270 -7.69 4.95 14.76
N ALA A 271 -8.38 5.39 15.82
CA ALA A 271 -9.62 6.14 15.70
C ALA A 271 -9.43 7.47 14.94
N LEU A 272 -8.32 8.18 15.19
CA LEU A 272 -8.01 9.42 14.48
C LEU A 272 -7.58 9.19 13.03
N ALA A 273 -6.87 8.10 12.73
CA ALA A 273 -6.50 7.75 11.37
C ALA A 273 -7.74 7.43 10.51
N GLU A 274 -8.70 6.67 11.04
CA GLU A 274 -9.99 6.40 10.37
C GLU A 274 -10.75 7.69 10.07
N ARG A 275 -10.91 8.55 11.09
CA ARG A 275 -11.59 9.83 10.94
C ARG A 275 -10.92 10.72 9.91
N LEU A 276 -9.58 10.79 9.95
CA LEU A 276 -8.80 11.59 9.00
C LEU A 276 -8.94 11.05 7.58
N GLY A 277 -8.87 9.73 7.39
CA GLY A 277 -9.05 9.11 6.08
C GLY A 277 -10.41 9.41 5.46
N ASN A 278 -11.47 9.35 6.26
CA ASN A 278 -12.83 9.72 5.80
C ASN A 278 -12.90 11.19 5.41
N TYR A 279 -12.39 12.09 6.24
CA TYR A 279 -12.35 13.52 5.94
C TYR A 279 -11.59 13.82 4.64
N LEU A 280 -10.42 13.23 4.45
CA LEU A 280 -9.60 13.47 3.26
C LEU A 280 -10.26 12.92 1.99
N ASN A 281 -10.96 11.78 2.07
CA ASN A 281 -11.76 11.25 0.96
C ASN A 281 -12.94 12.15 0.60
N GLU A 282 -13.48 12.92 1.56
CA GLU A 282 -14.59 13.86 1.32
C GLU A 282 -14.11 15.19 0.72
N VAL A 283 -12.94 15.68 1.16
CA VAL A 283 -12.42 17.01 0.78
C VAL A 283 -11.59 16.97 -0.50
N PHE A 284 -10.92 15.85 -0.79
CA PHE A 284 -10.04 15.73 -1.95
C PHE A 284 -10.50 14.66 -2.93
N GLU A 285 -10.28 14.89 -4.21
CA GLU A 285 -10.52 13.91 -5.29
C GLU A 285 -9.35 12.91 -5.45
N TYR A 286 -8.53 12.73 -4.42
CA TYR A 286 -7.39 11.81 -4.41
C TYR A 286 -7.80 10.44 -3.87
N ASN A 287 -7.04 9.40 -4.25
CA ASN A 287 -7.19 8.10 -3.62
C ASN A 287 -6.60 8.14 -2.20
N VAL A 288 -7.44 7.97 -1.17
CA VAL A 288 -7.01 7.90 0.24
C VAL A 288 -7.13 6.48 0.76
N TYR A 289 -6.04 5.99 1.36
CA TYR A 289 -5.97 4.67 1.99
C TYR A 289 -5.70 4.83 3.49
N VAL A 290 -6.36 4.01 4.31
CA VAL A 290 -6.13 3.98 5.76
C VAL A 290 -5.56 2.61 6.16
N HIS A 291 -4.54 2.62 7.00
CA HIS A 291 -3.91 1.41 7.53
C HIS A 291 -3.55 1.54 9.01
N HIS A 292 -3.52 0.40 9.72
CA HIS A 292 -3.15 0.36 11.13
C HIS A 292 -2.05 -0.65 11.37
N ARG A 293 -0.83 -0.15 11.56
CA ARG A 293 0.36 -0.98 11.72
C ARG A 293 0.31 -1.86 12.97
N ASP A 294 -0.19 -1.28 14.07
CA ASP A 294 -0.04 -1.87 15.40
C ASP A 294 -1.38 -2.18 16.09
N ALA A 295 -2.52 -1.99 15.41
CA ALA A 295 -3.86 -2.03 16.01
C ALA A 295 -4.18 -3.34 16.75
N HIS A 296 -3.69 -4.47 16.25
CA HIS A 296 -4.00 -5.80 16.78
C HIS A 296 -2.84 -6.45 17.57
N ILE A 297 -1.74 -5.72 17.80
CA ILE A 297 -0.57 -6.29 18.50
C ILE A 297 -0.90 -6.56 19.98
N GLU A 298 -1.72 -5.71 20.60
CA GLU A 298 -2.08 -5.82 22.02
C GLU A 298 -3.57 -6.03 22.27
N SER A 299 -4.40 -6.11 21.23
CA SER A 299 -5.81 -6.45 21.39
C SER A 299 -5.92 -7.90 21.89
N GLY A 300 -6.51 -8.09 23.08
CA GLY A 300 -6.83 -9.42 23.57
C GLY A 300 -7.85 -10.12 22.67
N GLU A 301 -7.84 -11.46 22.65
CA GLU A 301 -8.82 -12.23 21.88
C GLU A 301 -10.25 -11.76 22.19
N LYS A 302 -11.01 -11.38 21.14
CA LYS A 302 -12.45 -11.13 21.25
C LYS A 302 -13.09 -12.44 21.75
N LYS A 303 -13.58 -12.43 23.00
CA LYS A 303 -14.41 -13.51 23.54
C LYS A 303 -15.78 -13.53 22.87
#